data_AF-A0A3P6NUA0-F1
#
_entry.id   AF-A0A3P6NUA0-F1
#
_cell.length_a   1.000
_cell.length_b   1.000
_cell.length_c   1.000
_cell.angle_alpha   90.00
_cell.angle_beta   90.00
_cell.angle_gamma   90.00
#
_symmetry.space_group_name_H-M   'P 1'
#
loop_
_entity.id
_entity.type
_entity.pdbx_description
1 polymer ?
#
loop_
_entity_poly.entity_id
_entity_poly.type
_entity_poly.pdbx_seq_one_letter_code
_entity_poly.pdbx_strand_id
1 'polypeptide(L)'
;MQNAAEDVPYESFVKKVNDKAKDALDDFFDHLTNDSNKFVPADGNVHQVTSNTLNFLNSLMDYRQTVTHLLASTGAKGNQSTHFPRLFARALSALGLNLKNKAETYGDETLAAVFLLNNNNYIHNALQNNGMFAVVGEHNSQVRSFYRSEISVYCKKYLQSWNRVVSIIAVDLSTFDDKTTLKNALVAFNAELERLITAQQEYCLADTKLAHDIKSEIKSLICEPYAEFHAKLMRSTISKGVGKHTKYSPESLEMLVDRLFDVVA
;
A
#
# COMPACT_ATOMS: atom_id res chain seq x y z
N MET A 1 4.60 32.57 -57.47
CA MET A 1 4.58 31.41 -56.54
C MET A 1 5.74 31.58 -55.59
N GLN A 2 5.48 32.18 -54.44
CA GLN A 2 6.48 32.56 -53.45
C GLN A 2 6.29 31.60 -52.27
N ASN A 3 6.89 30.40 -52.37
CA ASN A 3 7.05 29.52 -51.22
C ASN A 3 8.23 30.05 -50.41
N ALA A 4 7.98 31.11 -49.63
CA ALA A 4 8.86 31.47 -48.53
C ALA A 4 8.68 30.39 -47.47
N ALA A 5 9.54 29.38 -47.47
CA ALA A 5 9.78 28.60 -46.27
C ALA A 5 10.34 29.60 -45.25
N GLU A 6 9.51 30.05 -44.31
CA GLU A 6 9.97 30.80 -43.16
C GLU A 6 10.97 29.91 -42.42
N ASP A 7 12.24 30.22 -42.59
CA ASP A 7 13.34 29.57 -41.90
C ASP A 7 13.20 29.93 -40.42
N VAL A 8 12.49 29.09 -39.64
CA VAL A 8 12.36 29.31 -38.20
C VAL A 8 13.78 29.24 -37.64
N PRO A 9 14.33 30.35 -37.11
CA PRO A 9 15.69 30.35 -36.61
C PRO A 9 15.83 29.23 -35.59
N TYR A 10 16.89 28.43 -35.67
CA TYR A 10 17.10 27.24 -34.82
C TYR A 10 16.81 27.51 -33.33
N GLU A 11 17.20 28.67 -32.81
CA GLU A 11 16.92 29.11 -31.43
C GLU A 11 15.42 29.26 -31.13
N SER A 12 14.65 29.79 -32.07
CA SER A 12 13.18 29.93 -31.96
C SER A 12 12.50 28.57 -31.98
N PHE A 13 12.97 27.64 -32.81
CA PHE A 13 12.48 26.26 -32.83
C PHE A 13 12.77 25.54 -31.51
N VAL A 14 14.02 25.58 -31.04
CA VAL A 14 14.42 24.96 -29.76
C VAL A 14 13.63 25.55 -28.58
N LYS A 15 13.42 26.87 -28.56
CA LYS A 15 12.59 27.51 -27.54
C LYS A 15 11.16 26.97 -27.55
N LYS A 16 10.52 26.88 -28.72
CA LYS A 16 9.15 26.32 -28.85
C LYS A 16 9.08 24.87 -28.36
N VAL A 17 10.08 24.04 -28.69
CA VAL A 17 10.15 22.65 -28.22
C VAL A 17 10.30 22.60 -26.69
N ASN A 18 11.17 23.43 -26.12
CA ASN A 18 11.36 23.50 -24.67
C ASN A 18 10.08 23.98 -23.96
N ASP A 19 9.43 25.02 -24.47
CA ASP A 19 8.18 25.52 -23.91
C ASP A 19 7.09 24.41 -23.95
N LYS A 20 6.97 23.68 -25.07
CA LYS A 20 6.02 22.57 -25.18
C LYS A 20 6.35 21.37 -24.29
N ALA A 21 7.62 21.04 -24.13
CA ALA A 21 8.05 19.97 -23.22
C ALA A 21 7.80 20.34 -21.76
N LYS A 22 7.96 21.62 -21.41
CA LYS A 22 7.62 22.15 -20.10
C LYS A 22 6.11 22.13 -19.86
N ASP A 23 5.30 22.60 -20.82
CA ASP A 23 3.84 22.52 -20.76
C ASP A 23 3.40 21.09 -20.47
N ALA A 24 3.93 20.10 -21.22
CA ALA A 24 3.58 18.69 -21.02
C ALA A 24 3.99 18.14 -19.64
N LEU A 25 5.13 18.59 -19.10
CA LEU A 25 5.56 18.25 -17.74
C LEU A 25 4.59 18.83 -16.71
N ASP A 26 4.28 20.13 -16.81
CA ASP A 26 3.39 20.81 -15.86
C ASP A 26 1.97 20.23 -15.95
N ASP A 27 1.45 19.96 -17.15
CA ASP A 27 0.18 19.26 -17.37
C ASP A 27 0.17 17.90 -16.66
N PHE A 28 1.24 17.10 -16.76
CA PHE A 28 1.33 15.83 -16.05
C PHE A 28 1.21 16.01 -14.53
N PHE A 29 1.89 17.00 -13.95
CA PHE A 29 1.79 17.28 -12.50
C PHE A 29 0.43 17.79 -12.09
N ASP A 30 -0.21 18.60 -12.93
CA ASP A 30 -1.54 19.14 -12.67
C ASP A 30 -2.59 18.03 -12.69
N HIS A 31 -2.51 17.09 -13.64
CA HIS A 31 -3.35 15.89 -13.65
C HIS A 31 -3.08 14.99 -12.44
N LEU A 32 -1.82 14.84 -12.03
CA LEU A 32 -1.46 14.04 -10.86
C LEU A 32 -1.99 14.66 -9.55
N THR A 33 -1.99 16.00 -9.45
CA THR A 33 -2.40 16.73 -8.24
C THR A 33 -3.92 16.93 -8.18
N ASN A 34 -4.54 17.28 -9.30
CA ASN A 34 -5.96 17.60 -9.42
C ASN A 34 -6.75 16.47 -10.08
N ASP A 35 -6.42 15.22 -9.72
CA ASP A 35 -7.09 14.05 -10.27
C ASP A 35 -8.54 13.97 -9.80
N SER A 36 -9.45 14.35 -10.69
CA SER A 36 -10.89 14.30 -10.46
C SER A 36 -11.47 12.88 -10.51
N ASN A 37 -10.68 11.89 -10.93
CA ASN A 37 -11.11 10.51 -10.98
C ASN A 37 -11.26 9.95 -9.54
N LYS A 38 -12.49 9.57 -9.21
CA LYS A 38 -12.85 8.95 -7.93
C LYS A 38 -12.74 7.43 -7.93
N PHE A 39 -12.39 6.84 -9.07
CA PHE A 39 -12.21 5.39 -9.15
C PHE A 39 -11.12 4.93 -8.18
N VAL A 40 -11.44 3.85 -7.45
CA VAL A 40 -10.50 3.09 -6.62
C VAL A 40 -10.79 1.59 -6.81
N PRO A 41 -9.77 0.72 -6.81
CA PRO A 41 -9.98 -0.72 -6.91
C PRO A 41 -10.78 -1.26 -5.73
N ALA A 42 -11.83 -2.04 -5.97
CA ALA A 42 -12.68 -2.58 -4.90
C ALA A 42 -11.92 -3.49 -3.91
N ASP A 43 -10.83 -4.10 -4.35
CA ASP A 43 -9.95 -5.01 -3.60
C ASP A 43 -8.77 -4.30 -2.91
N GLY A 44 -8.63 -2.98 -3.07
CA GLY A 44 -7.50 -2.23 -2.53
C GLY A 44 -6.18 -2.45 -3.27
N ASN A 45 -6.20 -2.93 -4.51
CA ASN A 45 -4.98 -3.15 -5.30
C ASN A 45 -4.25 -1.82 -5.65
N VAL A 46 -3.07 -1.94 -6.28
CA VAL A 46 -2.28 -0.82 -6.79
C VAL A 46 -3.11 -0.01 -7.81
N HIS A 47 -3.18 1.30 -7.61
CA HIS A 47 -3.88 2.18 -8.55
C HIS A 47 -3.02 2.44 -9.79
N GLN A 48 -3.67 2.56 -10.95
CA GLN A 48 -2.96 2.83 -12.22
C GLN A 48 -2.16 4.13 -12.21
N VAL A 49 -2.61 5.15 -11.46
CA VAL A 49 -1.85 6.41 -11.29
C VAL A 49 -0.45 6.15 -10.73
N THR A 50 -0.29 5.17 -9.84
CA THR A 50 0.99 4.80 -9.26
C THR A 50 1.93 4.24 -10.32
N SER A 51 1.48 3.25 -11.08
CA SER A 51 2.30 2.63 -12.13
C SER A 51 2.62 3.62 -13.25
N ASN A 52 1.64 4.41 -13.70
CA ASN A 52 1.82 5.44 -14.72
C ASN A 52 2.86 6.48 -14.30
N THR A 53 2.78 6.99 -13.07
CA THR A 53 3.74 7.97 -12.56
C THR A 53 5.14 7.40 -12.46
N LEU A 54 5.29 6.16 -11.97
CA LEU A 54 6.61 5.53 -11.82
C LEU A 54 7.22 5.18 -13.17
N ASN A 55 6.43 4.74 -14.15
CA ASN A 55 6.90 4.49 -15.52
C ASN A 55 7.34 5.79 -16.19
N PHE A 56 6.61 6.88 -15.98
CA PHE A 56 6.98 8.20 -16.46
C PHE A 56 8.32 8.65 -15.86
N LEU A 57 8.46 8.61 -14.53
CA LEU A 57 9.70 8.96 -13.84
C LEU A 57 10.87 8.08 -14.28
N ASN A 58 10.66 6.78 -14.44
CA ASN A 58 11.69 5.87 -14.91
C ASN A 58 12.13 6.23 -16.35
N SER A 59 11.21 6.61 -17.23
CA SER A 59 11.54 7.06 -18.59
C SER A 59 12.36 8.36 -18.58
N LEU A 60 12.14 9.25 -17.61
CA LEU A 60 12.93 10.48 -17.48
C LEU A 60 14.39 10.23 -17.06
N MET A 61 14.70 9.09 -16.43
CA MET A 61 16.05 8.77 -15.97
C MET A 61 17.07 8.79 -17.12
N ASP A 62 16.69 8.28 -18.28
CA ASP A 62 17.53 8.23 -19.48
C ASP A 62 17.84 9.63 -20.04
N TYR A 63 17.02 10.63 -19.67
CA TYR A 63 17.10 12.00 -20.16
C TYR A 63 17.46 13.00 -19.06
N ARG A 64 18.11 12.56 -17.97
CA ARG A 64 18.43 13.41 -16.81
C ARG A 64 19.05 14.76 -17.18
N GLN A 65 20.08 14.77 -18.04
CA GLN A 65 20.74 16.02 -18.45
C GLN A 65 19.81 16.91 -19.28
N THR A 66 19.13 16.33 -20.27
CA THR A 66 18.16 17.04 -21.13
C THR A 66 17.05 17.68 -20.30
N VAL A 67 16.44 16.94 -19.38
CA VAL A 67 15.39 17.44 -18.49
C VAL A 67 15.94 18.50 -17.54
N THR A 68 17.16 18.35 -17.02
CA THR A 68 17.79 19.37 -16.17
C THR A 68 17.97 20.69 -16.92
N HIS A 69 18.48 20.64 -18.16
CA HIS A 69 18.63 21.82 -19.02
C HIS A 69 17.29 22.42 -19.40
N LEU A 70 16.31 21.60 -19.79
CA LEU A 70 14.94 22.03 -20.07
C LEU A 70 14.36 22.85 -18.91
N LEU A 71 14.46 22.32 -17.68
CA LEU A 71 13.96 23.00 -16.48
C LEU A 71 14.68 24.33 -16.26
N ALA A 72 16.01 24.38 -16.42
CA ALA A 72 16.78 25.61 -16.28
C ALA A 72 16.40 26.66 -17.33
N SER A 73 16.29 26.25 -18.60
CA SER A 73 15.93 27.12 -19.73
C SER A 73 14.49 27.64 -19.65
N THR A 74 13.61 26.94 -18.93
CA THR A 74 12.19 27.29 -18.78
C THR A 74 11.87 27.91 -17.41
N GLY A 75 12.89 28.45 -16.75
CA GLY A 75 12.73 29.33 -15.58
C GLY A 75 12.78 28.65 -14.22
N ALA A 76 13.21 27.39 -14.12
CA ALA A 76 13.46 26.79 -12.81
C ALA A 76 14.56 27.57 -12.07
N LYS A 77 14.25 28.01 -10.85
CA LYS A 77 15.18 28.81 -10.02
C LYS A 77 16.04 27.92 -9.13
N GLY A 78 17.24 28.43 -8.82
CA GLY A 78 18.21 27.80 -7.92
C GLY A 78 19.26 26.97 -8.66
N ASN A 79 19.99 26.12 -7.93
CA ASN A 79 21.07 25.31 -8.48
C ASN A 79 20.51 24.26 -9.47
N GLN A 80 21.04 24.25 -10.71
CA GLN A 80 20.61 23.35 -11.78
C GLN A 80 20.73 21.87 -11.40
N SER A 81 21.77 21.50 -10.63
CA SER A 81 21.94 20.12 -10.15
C SER A 81 20.76 19.60 -9.33
N THR A 82 19.95 20.50 -8.75
CA THR A 82 18.78 20.14 -7.93
C THR A 82 17.48 20.07 -8.72
N HIS A 83 17.43 20.51 -9.98
CA HIS A 83 16.18 20.58 -10.74
C HIS A 83 15.56 19.20 -10.97
N PHE A 84 16.35 18.23 -11.41
CA PHE A 84 15.88 16.87 -11.68
C PHE A 84 15.50 16.12 -10.39
N PRO A 85 16.30 16.12 -9.31
CA PRO A 85 15.87 15.60 -8.00
C PRO A 85 14.57 16.23 -7.46
N ARG A 86 14.43 17.56 -7.59
CA ARG A 86 13.22 18.27 -7.13
C ARG A 86 11.98 17.89 -7.94
N LEU A 87 12.12 17.65 -9.24
CA LEU A 87 11.04 17.17 -10.11
C LEU A 87 10.50 15.82 -9.60
N PHE A 88 11.40 14.87 -9.31
CA PHE A 88 11.03 13.57 -8.77
C PHE A 88 10.36 13.68 -7.41
N ALA A 89 10.90 14.51 -6.51
CA ALA A 89 10.31 14.75 -5.20
C ALA A 89 8.90 15.37 -5.31
N ARG A 90 8.68 16.32 -6.24
CA ARG A 90 7.36 16.89 -6.54
C ARG A 90 6.39 15.81 -7.02
N ALA A 91 6.83 14.94 -7.93
CA ALA A 91 6.00 13.84 -8.47
C ALA A 91 5.55 12.88 -7.38
N LEU A 92 6.49 12.40 -6.57
CA LEU A 92 6.22 11.44 -5.51
C LEU A 92 5.35 12.05 -4.40
N SER A 93 5.53 13.34 -4.10
CA SER A 93 4.67 14.05 -3.14
C SER A 93 3.24 14.21 -3.66
N ALA A 94 3.08 14.63 -4.92
CA ALA A 94 1.77 14.76 -5.56
C ALA A 94 1.05 13.41 -5.66
N LEU A 95 1.77 12.35 -6.06
CA LEU A 95 1.26 10.99 -6.08
C LEU A 95 0.82 10.54 -4.69
N GLY A 96 1.64 10.76 -3.66
CA GLY A 96 1.31 10.42 -2.28
C GLY A 96 0.03 11.10 -1.78
N LEU A 97 -0.14 12.39 -2.10
CA LEU A 97 -1.36 13.13 -1.75
C LEU A 97 -2.58 12.59 -2.51
N ASN A 98 -2.46 12.34 -3.81
CA ASN A 98 -3.53 11.77 -4.62
C ASN A 98 -4.00 10.41 -4.07
N LEU A 99 -3.06 9.53 -3.74
CA LEU A 99 -3.36 8.22 -3.14
C LEU A 99 -4.05 8.36 -1.78
N LYS A 100 -3.65 9.31 -0.94
CA LYS A 100 -4.32 9.57 0.34
C LYS A 100 -5.76 10.05 0.13
N ASN A 101 -5.99 10.99 -0.78
CA ASN A 101 -7.33 11.46 -1.11
C ASN A 101 -8.21 10.33 -1.68
N LYS A 102 -7.64 9.44 -2.51
CA LYS A 102 -8.34 8.25 -3.01
C LYS A 102 -8.68 7.27 -1.90
N ALA A 103 -7.78 7.07 -0.93
CA ALA A 103 -8.03 6.18 0.19
C ALA A 103 -9.23 6.64 1.05
N GLU A 104 -9.53 7.94 1.10
CA GLU A 104 -10.69 8.50 1.80
C GLU A 104 -12.04 8.12 1.14
N THR A 105 -12.02 7.59 -0.09
CA THR A 105 -13.26 7.15 -0.77
C THR A 105 -13.74 5.77 -0.32
N TYR A 106 -12.89 4.97 0.32
CA TYR A 106 -13.30 3.69 0.90
C TYR A 106 -14.13 3.91 2.15
N GLY A 107 -15.27 3.22 2.25
CA GLY A 107 -16.05 3.19 3.49
C GLY A 107 -15.43 2.32 4.59
N ASP A 108 -14.52 1.41 4.22
CA ASP A 108 -13.80 0.54 5.15
C ASP A 108 -12.36 1.04 5.33
N GLU A 109 -12.03 1.50 6.54
CA GLU A 109 -10.70 2.01 6.89
C GLU A 109 -9.59 0.95 6.77
N THR A 110 -9.93 -0.33 6.96
CA THR A 110 -8.97 -1.43 6.83
C THR A 110 -8.61 -1.63 5.36
N LEU A 111 -9.61 -1.60 4.47
CA LEU A 111 -9.40 -1.64 3.03
C LEU A 111 -8.61 -0.41 2.53
N ALA A 112 -8.92 0.78 3.05
CA ALA A 112 -8.14 1.98 2.76
C ALA A 112 -6.66 1.84 3.17
N ALA A 113 -6.38 1.18 4.30
CA ALA A 113 -5.03 0.87 4.73
C ALA A 113 -4.34 -0.14 3.80
N VAL A 114 -5.04 -1.18 3.34
CA VAL A 114 -4.53 -2.15 2.34
C VAL A 114 -4.19 -1.45 1.01
N PHE A 115 -5.06 -0.55 0.55
CA PHE A 115 -4.81 0.26 -0.63
C PHE A 115 -3.52 1.08 -0.51
N LEU A 116 -3.36 1.82 0.58
CA LEU A 116 -2.16 2.64 0.80
C LEU A 116 -0.91 1.76 0.99
N LEU A 117 -1.05 0.61 1.63
CA LEU A 117 0.03 -0.36 1.79
C LEU A 117 0.54 -0.88 0.44
N ASN A 118 -0.36 -1.35 -0.43
CA ASN A 118 -0.03 -1.83 -1.77
C ASN A 118 0.69 -0.77 -2.60
N ASN A 119 0.15 0.45 -2.64
CA ASN A 119 0.72 1.52 -3.45
C ASN A 119 2.09 1.98 -2.88
N ASN A 120 2.24 2.12 -1.56
CA ASN A 120 3.54 2.48 -0.96
C ASN A 120 4.60 1.40 -1.17
N ASN A 121 4.23 0.12 -1.06
CA ASN A 121 5.14 -0.99 -1.35
C ASN A 121 5.55 -1.02 -2.83
N TYR A 122 4.60 -0.80 -3.74
CA TYR A 122 4.88 -0.70 -5.18
C TYR A 122 5.83 0.46 -5.49
N ILE A 123 5.59 1.65 -4.93
CA ILE A 123 6.49 2.81 -5.08
C ILE A 123 7.88 2.49 -4.54
N HIS A 124 7.96 1.95 -3.33
CA HIS A 124 9.24 1.59 -2.72
C HIS A 124 10.03 0.63 -3.61
N ASN A 125 9.39 -0.43 -4.12
CA ASN A 125 10.04 -1.42 -4.98
C ASN A 125 10.44 -0.84 -6.34
N ALA A 126 9.58 -0.04 -6.97
CA ALA A 126 9.90 0.62 -8.22
C ALA A 126 11.12 1.54 -8.09
N LEU A 127 11.21 2.34 -7.03
CA LEU A 127 12.32 3.27 -6.79
C LEU A 127 13.67 2.58 -6.54
N GLN A 128 13.69 1.28 -6.21
CA GLN A 128 14.93 0.50 -6.13
C GLN A 128 15.60 0.32 -7.48
N ASN A 129 14.81 0.39 -8.56
CA ASN A 129 15.30 0.17 -9.91
C ASN A 129 15.90 1.46 -10.49
N ASN A 130 16.86 1.27 -11.41
CA ASN A 130 17.43 2.32 -12.24
C ASN A 130 18.00 3.54 -11.47
N GLY A 131 18.40 3.36 -10.20
CA GLY A 131 19.00 4.44 -9.40
C GLY A 131 18.03 5.55 -8.96
N MET A 132 16.71 5.38 -9.12
CA MET A 132 15.73 6.43 -8.80
C MET A 132 15.79 6.88 -7.33
N PHE A 133 16.00 5.96 -6.38
CA PHE A 133 16.23 6.35 -4.99
C PHE A 133 17.45 7.25 -4.78
N ALA A 134 18.52 7.10 -5.57
CA ALA A 134 19.68 7.98 -5.47
C ALA A 134 19.30 9.39 -5.92
N VAL A 135 18.57 9.51 -7.04
CA VAL A 135 18.07 10.80 -7.56
C VAL A 135 17.19 11.52 -6.55
N VAL A 136 16.19 10.83 -5.98
CA VAL A 136 15.33 11.45 -4.97
C VAL A 136 16.14 11.77 -3.70
N GLY A 137 17.10 10.92 -3.36
CA GLY A 137 18.02 11.08 -2.22
C GLY A 137 18.85 12.36 -2.28
N GLU A 138 19.18 12.85 -3.47
CA GLU A 138 19.86 14.15 -3.66
C GLU A 138 19.00 15.35 -3.19
N HIS A 139 17.67 15.19 -3.17
CA HIS A 139 16.74 16.19 -2.62
C HIS A 139 16.29 15.87 -1.20
N ASN A 140 15.99 14.60 -0.93
CA ASN A 140 15.53 14.10 0.35
C ASN A 140 16.20 12.75 0.68
N SER A 141 17.26 12.80 1.51
CA SER A 141 18.01 11.62 1.93
C SER A 141 17.20 10.61 2.73
N GLN A 142 16.04 11.01 3.27
CA GLN A 142 15.15 10.16 4.08
C GLN A 142 14.08 9.44 3.24
N VAL A 143 14.05 9.59 1.92
CA VAL A 143 13.00 8.99 1.06
C VAL A 143 12.87 7.47 1.26
N ARG A 144 13.98 6.74 1.43
CA ARG A 144 13.95 5.28 1.65
C ARG A 144 13.31 4.94 3.00
N SER A 145 13.72 5.63 4.06
CA SER A 145 13.14 5.44 5.40
C SER A 145 11.68 5.87 5.46
N PHE A 146 11.30 6.93 4.72
CA PHE A 146 9.92 7.40 4.63
C PHE A 146 9.00 6.30 4.10
N TYR A 147 9.30 5.70 2.93
CA TYR A 147 8.45 4.65 2.38
C TYR A 147 8.43 3.38 3.25
N ARG A 148 9.56 3.00 3.87
CA ARG A 148 9.57 1.90 4.85
C ARG A 148 8.65 2.18 6.03
N SER A 149 8.64 3.42 6.52
CA SER A 149 7.76 3.86 7.60
C SER A 149 6.29 3.82 7.18
N GLU A 150 5.94 4.36 6.00
CA GLU A 150 4.55 4.31 5.50
C GLU A 150 4.07 2.86 5.36
N ILE A 151 4.88 1.96 4.78
CA ILE A 151 4.56 0.52 4.67
C ILE A 151 4.31 -0.08 6.06
N SER A 152 5.19 0.19 7.03
CA SER A 152 5.04 -0.30 8.40
C SER A 152 3.76 0.22 9.07
N VAL A 153 3.44 1.51 8.89
CA VAL A 153 2.23 2.14 9.45
C VAL A 153 0.97 1.50 8.89
N TYR A 154 0.87 1.31 7.57
CA TYR A 154 -0.32 0.74 6.96
C TYR A 154 -0.44 -0.77 7.20
N CYS A 155 0.68 -1.50 7.27
CA CYS A 155 0.70 -2.89 7.72
C CYS A 155 0.14 -2.99 9.15
N LYS A 156 0.62 -2.14 10.08
CA LYS A 156 0.11 -2.11 11.45
C LYS A 156 -1.39 -1.77 11.51
N LYS A 157 -1.87 -0.81 10.71
CA LYS A 157 -3.31 -0.50 10.61
C LYS A 157 -4.12 -1.70 10.16
N TYR A 158 -3.65 -2.43 9.15
CA TYR A 158 -4.30 -3.67 8.72
C TYR A 158 -4.33 -4.70 9.86
N LEU A 159 -3.19 -4.97 10.52
CA LEU A 159 -3.11 -5.93 11.62
C LEU A 159 -4.01 -5.57 12.82
N GLN A 160 -4.27 -4.28 13.06
CA GLN A 160 -5.20 -3.84 14.11
C GLN A 160 -6.64 -4.35 13.90
N SER A 161 -7.05 -4.68 12.67
CA SER A 161 -8.35 -5.30 12.41
C SER A 161 -8.51 -6.67 13.08
N TRP A 162 -7.40 -7.35 13.39
CA TRP A 162 -7.37 -8.64 14.08
C TRP A 162 -7.49 -8.53 15.60
N ASN A 163 -7.28 -7.34 16.18
CA ASN A 163 -7.21 -7.14 17.63
C ASN A 163 -8.44 -7.66 18.36
N ARG A 164 -9.64 -7.54 17.77
CA ARG A 164 -10.88 -8.01 18.41
C ARG A 164 -10.90 -9.53 18.51
N VAL A 165 -10.51 -10.25 17.46
CA VAL A 165 -10.38 -11.71 17.46
C VAL A 165 -9.31 -12.15 18.47
N VAL A 166 -8.15 -11.49 18.45
CA VAL A 166 -7.03 -11.75 19.39
C VAL A 166 -7.47 -11.56 20.84
N SER A 167 -8.22 -10.49 21.14
CA SER A 167 -8.65 -10.17 22.52
C SER A 167 -9.53 -11.26 23.14
N ILE A 168 -10.29 -12.00 22.35
CA ILE A 168 -11.19 -13.05 22.84
C ILE A 168 -10.38 -14.26 23.32
N ILE A 169 -9.28 -14.60 22.62
CA ILE A 169 -8.45 -15.78 22.92
C ILE A 169 -7.28 -15.48 23.85
N ALA A 170 -6.93 -14.20 24.02
CA ALA A 170 -5.91 -13.76 24.97
C ALA A 170 -6.33 -13.91 26.45
N VAL A 171 -7.61 -14.20 26.69
CA VAL A 171 -8.15 -14.45 28.03
C VAL A 171 -7.70 -15.82 28.52
N ASP A 172 -7.06 -15.88 29.69
CA ASP A 172 -6.65 -17.16 30.28
C ASP A 172 -7.88 -18.04 30.53
N LEU A 173 -7.80 -19.32 30.19
CA LEU A 173 -8.88 -20.27 30.45
C LEU A 173 -9.26 -20.35 31.94
N SER A 174 -8.34 -20.04 32.85
CA SER A 174 -8.62 -20.00 34.28
C SER A 174 -9.60 -18.90 34.69
N THR A 175 -9.89 -17.92 33.83
CA THR A 175 -10.86 -16.85 34.13
C THR A 175 -12.30 -17.24 33.80
N PHE A 176 -12.53 -18.41 33.20
CA PHE A 176 -13.89 -18.90 32.96
C PHE A 176 -14.35 -19.73 34.15
N ASP A 177 -15.10 -19.07 35.04
CA ASP A 177 -15.62 -19.68 36.27
C ASP A 177 -16.66 -20.77 36.02
N ASP A 178 -17.28 -20.79 34.83
CA ASP A 178 -18.30 -21.77 34.48
C ASP A 178 -18.34 -22.12 32.97
N LYS A 179 -19.05 -23.19 32.65
CA LYS A 179 -19.17 -23.71 31.28
C LYS A 179 -19.88 -22.75 30.31
N THR A 180 -20.79 -21.93 30.81
CA THR A 180 -21.60 -20.99 30.03
C THR A 180 -20.76 -19.82 29.55
N THR A 181 -19.94 -19.26 30.43
CA THR A 181 -19.02 -18.15 30.08
C THR A 181 -17.98 -18.61 29.04
N LEU A 182 -17.39 -19.79 29.21
CA LEU A 182 -16.50 -20.40 28.20
C LEU A 182 -17.19 -20.63 26.85
N LYS A 183 -18.42 -21.18 26.87
CA LYS A 183 -19.22 -21.37 25.65
C LYS A 183 -19.45 -20.03 24.93
N ASN A 184 -19.84 -18.99 25.67
CA ASN A 184 -20.13 -17.68 25.08
C ASN A 184 -18.88 -17.06 24.43
N ALA A 185 -17.71 -17.20 25.05
CA ALA A 185 -16.44 -16.75 24.48
C ALA A 185 -16.11 -17.46 23.16
N LEU A 186 -16.27 -18.79 23.10
CA LEU A 186 -16.03 -19.56 21.86
C LEU A 186 -17.01 -19.17 20.74
N VAL A 187 -18.29 -18.95 21.06
CA VAL A 187 -19.28 -18.47 20.08
C VAL A 187 -18.93 -17.06 19.59
N ALA A 188 -18.52 -16.18 20.49
CA ALA A 188 -18.06 -14.83 20.14
C ALA A 188 -16.82 -14.86 19.26
N PHE A 189 -15.84 -15.72 19.56
CA PHE A 189 -14.65 -15.93 18.73
C PHE A 189 -15.03 -16.35 17.31
N ASN A 190 -15.86 -17.38 17.16
CA ASN A 190 -16.28 -17.86 15.84
C ASN A 190 -17.00 -16.76 15.05
N ALA A 191 -17.95 -16.07 15.68
CA ALA A 191 -18.70 -15.00 15.03
C ALA A 191 -17.79 -13.83 14.60
N GLU A 192 -16.84 -13.44 15.44
CA GLU A 192 -15.93 -12.34 15.13
C GLU A 192 -14.93 -12.70 14.03
N LEU A 193 -14.36 -13.91 14.09
CA LEU A 193 -13.47 -14.42 13.06
C LEU A 193 -14.21 -14.50 11.71
N GLU A 194 -15.40 -15.11 11.67
CA GLU A 194 -16.20 -15.21 10.45
C GLU A 194 -16.54 -13.84 9.86
N ARG A 195 -16.91 -12.87 10.70
CA ARG A 195 -17.16 -11.49 10.29
C ARG A 195 -15.91 -10.86 9.69
N LEU A 196 -14.76 -11.02 10.33
CA LEU A 196 -13.48 -10.48 9.88
C LEU A 196 -13.09 -11.07 8.51
N ILE A 197 -13.11 -12.39 8.39
CA ILE A 197 -12.72 -13.09 7.17
C ILE A 197 -13.66 -12.75 6.02
N THR A 198 -14.97 -12.69 6.28
CA THR A 198 -15.95 -12.28 5.25
C THR A 198 -15.71 -10.84 4.78
N ALA A 199 -15.37 -9.92 5.69
CA ALA A 199 -15.07 -8.53 5.33
C ALA A 199 -13.78 -8.40 4.50
N GLN A 200 -12.80 -9.28 4.73
CA GLN A 200 -11.47 -9.21 4.13
C GLN A 200 -11.27 -10.15 2.94
N GLN A 201 -12.27 -10.97 2.58
CA GLN A 201 -12.14 -12.00 1.55
C GLN A 201 -11.80 -11.45 0.16
N GLU A 202 -12.22 -10.21 -0.13
CA GLU A 202 -11.98 -9.54 -1.42
C GLU A 202 -10.71 -8.68 -1.40
N TYR A 203 -10.01 -8.58 -0.27
CA TYR A 203 -8.82 -7.76 -0.18
C TYR A 203 -7.67 -8.40 -0.98
N CYS A 204 -6.90 -7.55 -1.65
CA CYS A 204 -5.74 -7.95 -2.42
C CYS A 204 -4.45 -7.40 -1.78
N LEU A 205 -3.42 -8.24 -1.65
CA LEU A 205 -2.05 -7.80 -1.42
C LEU A 205 -1.24 -8.13 -2.67
N ALA A 206 -0.90 -7.09 -3.45
CA ALA A 206 -0.37 -7.26 -4.81
C ALA A 206 1.04 -7.88 -4.85
N ASP A 207 1.84 -7.67 -3.80
CA ASP A 207 3.19 -8.19 -3.68
C ASP A 207 3.20 -9.48 -2.86
N THR A 208 3.68 -10.57 -3.46
CA THR A 208 3.63 -11.91 -2.86
C THR A 208 4.49 -12.03 -1.60
N LYS A 209 5.61 -11.30 -1.54
CA LYS A 209 6.46 -11.29 -0.35
C LYS A 209 5.76 -10.54 0.79
N LEU A 210 5.18 -9.39 0.51
CA LEU A 210 4.42 -8.63 1.48
C LEU A 210 3.21 -9.42 2.00
N ALA A 211 2.49 -10.11 1.11
CA ALA A 211 1.39 -10.98 1.48
C ALA A 211 1.85 -12.11 2.42
N HIS A 212 2.97 -12.77 2.09
CA HIS A 212 3.57 -13.78 2.94
C HIS A 212 3.96 -13.23 4.32
N ASP A 213 4.64 -12.09 4.38
CA ASP A 213 5.09 -11.48 5.63
C ASP A 213 3.88 -11.13 6.52
N ILE A 214 2.80 -10.60 5.95
CA ILE A 214 1.56 -10.28 6.69
C ILE A 214 0.85 -11.55 7.17
N LYS A 215 0.76 -12.59 6.34
CA LYS A 215 0.20 -13.89 6.77
C LYS A 215 1.00 -14.45 7.95
N SER A 216 2.34 -14.34 7.92
CA SER A 216 3.20 -14.76 9.02
C SER A 216 2.93 -13.98 10.31
N GLU A 217 2.78 -12.66 10.22
CA GLU A 217 2.43 -11.81 11.38
C GLU A 217 1.04 -12.16 11.94
N ILE A 218 0.04 -12.40 11.08
CA ILE A 218 -1.28 -12.85 11.53
C ILE A 218 -1.15 -14.20 12.26
N LYS A 219 -0.42 -15.17 11.70
CA LYS A 219 -0.22 -16.49 12.33
C LYS A 219 0.38 -16.36 13.73
N SER A 220 1.40 -15.52 13.89
CA SER A 220 1.98 -15.22 15.22
C SER A 220 0.97 -14.59 16.17
N LEU A 221 0.16 -13.64 15.69
CA LEU A 221 -0.84 -12.94 16.50
C LEU A 221 -2.03 -13.81 16.93
N ILE A 222 -2.47 -14.76 16.10
CA ILE A 222 -3.71 -15.51 16.32
C ILE A 222 -3.53 -17.02 16.37
N CYS A 223 -2.77 -17.62 15.46
CA CYS A 223 -2.70 -19.08 15.34
C CYS A 223 -1.90 -19.69 16.51
N GLU A 224 -0.76 -19.08 16.86
CA GLU A 224 0.06 -19.57 17.99
C GLU A 224 -0.69 -19.48 19.33
N PRO A 225 -1.30 -18.33 19.72
CA PRO A 225 -2.07 -18.25 20.95
C PRO A 225 -3.30 -19.15 20.94
N TYR A 226 -3.96 -19.29 19.78
CA TYR A 226 -5.12 -20.16 19.64
C TYR A 226 -4.76 -21.64 19.83
N ALA A 227 -3.61 -22.08 19.33
CA ALA A 227 -3.14 -23.45 19.51
C ALA A 227 -2.92 -23.78 21.00
N GLU A 228 -2.31 -22.85 21.75
CA GLU A 228 -2.13 -23.01 23.20
C GLU A 228 -3.47 -23.03 23.93
N PHE A 229 -4.36 -22.07 23.64
CA PHE A 229 -5.70 -22.00 24.19
C PHE A 229 -6.49 -23.29 23.91
N HIS A 230 -6.48 -23.76 22.67
CA HIS A 230 -7.16 -24.98 22.24
C HIS A 230 -6.60 -26.22 22.97
N ALA A 231 -5.29 -26.33 23.13
CA ALA A 231 -4.67 -27.45 23.85
C ALA A 231 -5.07 -27.47 25.33
N LYS A 232 -5.13 -26.31 25.99
CA LYS A 232 -5.63 -26.18 27.37
C LYS A 232 -7.13 -26.50 27.46
N LEU A 233 -7.94 -26.06 26.48
CA LEU A 233 -9.37 -26.35 26.40
C LEU A 233 -9.63 -27.87 26.34
N MET A 234 -8.86 -28.61 25.55
CA MET A 234 -9.00 -30.07 25.41
C MET A 234 -8.63 -30.85 26.67
N ARG A 235 -7.79 -30.29 27.55
CA ARG A 235 -7.42 -30.90 28.84
C ARG A 235 -8.35 -30.53 29.99
N SER A 236 -9.15 -29.47 29.83
CA SER A 236 -10.01 -28.94 30.90
C SER A 236 -11.21 -29.86 31.18
N THR A 237 -11.60 -29.98 32.45
CA THR A 237 -12.82 -30.70 32.85
C THR A 237 -14.09 -29.88 32.59
N ILE A 238 -13.98 -28.55 32.58
CA ILE A 238 -15.08 -27.59 32.33
C ILE A 238 -15.53 -27.64 30.86
N SER A 239 -14.65 -28.06 29.94
CA SER A 239 -14.94 -28.12 28.50
C SER A 239 -15.77 -29.34 28.07
N LYS A 240 -16.08 -30.28 28.98
CA LYS A 240 -16.92 -31.46 28.68
C LYS A 240 -18.28 -31.04 28.10
N GLY A 241 -18.50 -31.31 26.82
CA GLY A 241 -19.71 -30.93 26.07
C GLY A 241 -19.73 -29.51 25.50
N VAL A 242 -18.60 -28.79 25.56
CA VAL A 242 -18.42 -27.48 24.89
C VAL A 242 -17.84 -27.65 23.48
N GLY A 243 -17.18 -28.77 23.18
CA GLY A 243 -16.48 -29.01 21.90
C GLY A 243 -17.31 -28.78 20.63
N LYS A 244 -18.65 -28.89 20.68
CA LYS A 244 -19.52 -28.51 19.56
C LYS A 244 -19.48 -27.01 19.18
N HIS A 245 -18.95 -26.16 20.05
CA HIS A 245 -18.77 -24.72 19.80
C HIS A 245 -17.33 -24.38 19.41
N THR A 246 -16.42 -25.35 19.42
CA THR A 246 -15.05 -25.22 18.89
C THR A 246 -15.10 -25.52 17.40
N LYS A 247 -15.35 -24.49 16.58
CA LYS A 247 -15.56 -24.65 15.13
C LYS A 247 -14.27 -24.91 14.36
N TYR A 248 -13.14 -24.40 14.88
CA TYR A 248 -11.83 -24.45 14.23
C TYR A 248 -10.87 -25.31 15.07
N SER A 249 -10.14 -26.21 14.42
CA SER A 249 -8.88 -26.73 14.97
C SER A 249 -7.74 -25.73 14.70
N PRO A 250 -6.61 -25.82 15.42
CA PRO A 250 -5.43 -24.99 15.13
C PRO A 250 -5.00 -25.06 13.66
N GLU A 251 -5.01 -26.26 13.07
CA GLU A 251 -4.64 -26.50 11.68
C GLU A 251 -5.65 -25.84 10.73
N SER A 252 -6.96 -25.95 11.02
CA SER A 252 -7.99 -25.35 10.17
C SER A 252 -7.98 -23.81 10.21
N LEU A 253 -7.57 -23.22 11.35
CA LEU A 253 -7.40 -21.77 11.50
C LEU A 253 -6.18 -21.30 10.72
N GLU A 254 -5.08 -22.04 10.78
CA GLU A 254 -3.89 -21.73 10.00
C GLU A 254 -4.18 -21.80 8.48
N MET A 255 -4.86 -22.85 8.02
CA MET A 255 -5.32 -22.97 6.63
C MET A 255 -6.27 -21.84 6.21
N LEU A 256 -7.02 -21.27 7.16
CA LEU A 256 -7.87 -20.12 6.89
C LEU A 256 -7.02 -18.87 6.65
N VAL A 257 -5.99 -18.64 7.45
CA VAL A 257 -5.04 -17.52 7.28
C VAL A 257 -4.24 -17.68 5.99
N ASP A 258 -3.82 -18.90 5.66
CA ASP A 258 -3.07 -19.17 4.43
C ASP A 258 -3.85 -18.82 3.16
N ARG A 259 -5.18 -18.92 3.19
CA ARG A 259 -6.06 -18.58 2.06
C ARG A 259 -6.36 -17.09 1.91
N LEU A 260 -5.96 -16.25 2.86
CA LEU A 260 -6.14 -14.80 2.72
C LEU A 260 -5.37 -14.28 1.51
N PHE A 261 -5.92 -13.31 0.79
CA PHE A 261 -5.27 -12.66 -0.37
C PHE A 261 -4.90 -13.60 -1.53
N ASP A 262 -5.27 -14.87 -1.48
CA ASP A 262 -5.11 -15.77 -2.62
C ASP A 262 -6.16 -15.37 -3.66
N VAL A 263 -5.72 -15.14 -4.90
CA VAL A 263 -6.65 -14.90 -6.00
C VAL A 263 -7.48 -16.17 -6.16
N VAL A 264 -8.77 -16.09 -5.87
CA VAL A 264 -9.71 -17.15 -6.26
C VAL A 264 -9.70 -17.19 -7.78
N ALA A 265 -8.96 -18.16 -8.33
CA ALA A 265 -8.87 -18.42 -9.76
C ALA A 265 -10.21 -18.91 -10.33
#